data_AF-A0ABD0R3T2-F1
#
_entry.id   AF-A0ABD0R3T2-F1
#
_cell.length_a   1.000
_cell.length_b   1.000
_cell.length_c   1.000
_cell.angle_alpha   90.00
_cell.angle_beta   90.00
_cell.angle_gamma   90.00
#
_symmetry.space_group_name_H-M   'P 1'
#
loop_
_entity.id
_entity.type
_entity.pdbx_description
1 polymer ?
#
loop_
_entity_poly.entity_id
_entity_poly.type
_entity_poly.pdbx_seq_one_letter_code
_entity_poly.pdbx_strand_id
1 'polypeptide(L)' 'PKPTKGRMRIHCLENVDKALQFLKEQKVHLENMGSHDIVDGNHRLTLGLIWTIILRFQ' A
#
# COMPACT_ATOMS: atom_id res chain seq x y z
N PRO A 1 -4.83 -12.52 0.47
CA PRO A 1 -6.23 -12.44 -0.02
C PRO A 1 -6.28 -12.22 -1.54
N LYS A 2 -7.34 -12.67 -2.24
CA LYS A 2 -7.48 -12.40 -3.68
C LYS A 2 -7.81 -10.91 -3.92
N PRO A 3 -7.24 -10.29 -4.97
CA PRO A 3 -7.55 -8.90 -5.30
C PRO A 3 -8.99 -8.75 -5.80
N THR A 4 -9.64 -7.68 -5.40
CA THR A 4 -10.96 -7.28 -5.90
C THR A 4 -10.80 -6.74 -7.32
N LYS A 5 -11.61 -7.24 -8.25
CA LYS A 5 -11.53 -6.85 -9.67
C LYS A 5 -12.42 -5.64 -9.95
N GLY A 6 -11.98 -4.78 -10.86
CA GLY A 6 -12.73 -3.63 -11.36
C GLY A 6 -11.84 -2.38 -11.43
N ARG A 7 -12.32 -1.33 -12.10
CA ARG A 7 -11.54 -0.09 -12.32
C ARG A 7 -11.97 1.09 -11.45
N MET A 8 -13.04 0.93 -10.68
CA MET A 8 -13.50 1.97 -9.74
C MET A 8 -12.47 2.18 -8.63
N ARG A 9 -12.37 3.43 -8.15
CA ARG A 9 -11.45 3.83 -7.07
C ARG A 9 -11.58 2.96 -5.82
N ILE A 10 -12.79 2.53 -5.46
CA ILE A 10 -13.03 1.66 -4.30
C ILE A 10 -12.31 0.31 -4.40
N HIS A 11 -12.24 -0.28 -5.59
CA HIS A 11 -11.51 -1.55 -5.79
C HIS A 11 -10.01 -1.35 -5.61
N CYS A 12 -9.47 -0.23 -6.11
CA CYS A 12 -8.06 0.12 -5.93
C CYS A 12 -7.74 0.35 -4.45
N LEU A 13 -8.58 1.10 -3.73
CA LEU A 13 -8.42 1.35 -2.29
C LEU A 13 -8.41 0.04 -1.49
N GLU A 14 -9.38 -0.85 -1.75
CA GLU A 14 -9.46 -2.13 -1.05
C GLU A 14 -8.24 -3.02 -1.34
N ASN A 15 -7.73 -3.02 -2.56
CA ASN A 15 -6.55 -3.78 -2.94
C ASN A 15 -5.27 -3.24 -2.27
N VAL A 16 -5.10 -1.92 -2.24
CA VAL A 16 -3.97 -1.30 -1.55
C VAL A 16 -4.07 -1.51 -0.05
N ASP A 17 -5.26 -1.40 0.54
CA ASP A 17 -5.45 -1.60 1.98
C ASP A 17 -5.07 -3.02 2.41
N LYS A 18 -5.47 -4.04 1.65
CA LYS A 18 -5.02 -5.43 1.83
C LYS A 18 -3.48 -5.57 1.77
N ALA A 19 -2.83 -4.85 0.86
CA ALA A 19 -1.37 -4.87 0.74
C ALA A 19 -0.68 -4.18 1.93
N LEU A 20 -1.19 -3.02 2.37
CA LEU A 20 -0.67 -2.31 3.53
C LEU A 20 -0.89 -3.11 4.82
N GLN A 21 -2.02 -3.80 4.95
CA GLN A 21 -2.28 -4.71 6.07
C GLN A 21 -1.24 -5.84 6.12
N PHE A 22 -0.94 -6.48 4.99
CA PHE A 22 0.10 -7.51 4.93
C PHE A 22 1.46 -6.96 5.38
N LEU A 23 1.84 -5.75 4.96
CA LEU A 23 3.10 -5.13 5.39
C LEU A 23 3.12 -4.83 6.90
N LYS A 24 1.99 -4.38 7.47
CA LYS A 24 1.85 -4.22 8.92
C LYS A 24 2.03 -5.55 9.67
N GLU A 25 1.48 -6.65 9.15
CA GLU A 25 1.66 -8.00 9.70
C GLU A 25 3.14 -8.45 9.64
N GLN A 26 3.90 -8.01 8.64
CA GLN A 26 5.35 -8.23 8.53
C GLN A 26 6.19 -7.30 9.43
N LYS A 27 5.54 -6.55 10.33
CA LYS A 27 6.12 -5.55 11.24
C LYS A 27 6.82 -4.40 10.51
N VAL A 28 6.33 -4.03 9.34
CA VAL A 28 6.80 -2.83 8.64
C VAL A 28 6.08 -1.60 9.20
N HIS A 29 6.85 -0.61 9.65
CA HIS A 29 6.32 0.65 10.17
C HIS A 29 5.88 1.57 9.02
N LEU A 30 4.58 1.59 8.74
CA LEU A 30 3.95 2.44 7.71
C LEU A 30 3.21 3.62 8.37
N GLU A 31 3.91 4.41 9.19
CA GLU A 31 3.32 5.56 9.87
C GLU A 31 2.96 6.66 8.84
N ASN A 32 1.73 7.19 8.95
CA ASN A 32 1.19 8.23 8.06
C ASN A 32 0.96 7.83 6.59
N MET A 33 0.75 6.54 6.31
CA MET A 33 0.41 6.07 4.96
C MET A 33 -0.94 5.37 4.93
N GLY A 34 -1.88 5.95 4.18
CA GLY A 34 -3.18 5.36 3.86
C GLY A 34 -3.23 4.80 2.44
N SER A 35 -4.23 3.96 2.17
CA SER A 35 -4.48 3.43 0.83
C SER A 35 -4.81 4.54 -0.19
N HIS A 36 -5.50 5.59 0.26
CA HIS A 36 -5.83 6.76 -0.57
C HIS A 36 -4.59 7.52 -1.04
N ASP A 37 -3.53 7.63 -0.22
CA ASP A 37 -2.28 8.28 -0.62
C ASP A 37 -1.64 7.60 -1.84
N ILE A 38 -1.74 6.27 -1.91
CA ILE A 38 -1.20 5.50 -3.02
C ILE A 38 -2.12 5.57 -4.23
N VAL A 39 -3.43 5.41 -4.03
CA VAL A 39 -4.42 5.40 -5.12
C VAL A 39 -4.53 6.77 -5.80
N ASP A 40 -4.44 7.84 -5.03
CA ASP A 40 -4.52 9.21 -5.54
C ASP A 40 -3.15 9.74 -6.04
N GLY A 41 -2.08 8.96 -5.88
CA GLY A 41 -0.79 9.21 -6.53
C GLY A 41 0.16 10.15 -5.78
N ASN A 42 0.18 10.12 -4.44
CA ASN A 42 1.16 10.87 -3.66
C ASN A 42 2.58 10.32 -3.87
N HIS A 43 3.34 10.93 -4.79
CA HIS A 43 4.67 10.47 -5.18
C HIS A 43 5.63 10.24 -4.01
N ARG A 44 5.62 11.13 -3.00
CA ARG A 44 6.52 11.02 -1.84
C ARG A 44 6.21 9.77 -1.02
N LEU A 45 4.94 9.50 -0.75
CA LEU A 45 4.51 8.34 0.03
C LEU A 45 4.64 7.04 -0.76
N THR A 46 4.32 7.05 -2.06
CA THR A 46 4.49 5.88 -2.93
C THR A 46 5.96 5.46 -3.04
N LEU A 47 6.88 6.42 -3.22
CA LEU A 47 8.31 6.12 -3.23
C LEU A 47 8.80 5.62 -1.87
N GLY A 48 8.33 6.24 -0.78
CA GLY A 48 8.61 5.79 0.59
C GLY A 48 8.14 4.35 0.85
N LEU A 49 6.97 3.96 0.33
CA LEU A 49 6.46 2.60 0.40
C LEU A 49 7.38 1.61 -0.30
N ILE A 50 7.72 1.88 -1.56
CA ILE A 50 8.59 1.00 -2.37
C ILE A 50 9.97 0.86 -1.71
N TRP A 51 10.55 1.98 -1.26
CA TRP A 51 11.82 1.99 -0.54
C TRP A 51 11.78 1.10 0.71
N THR A 52 10.71 1.21 1.50
CA THR A 52 10.55 0.41 2.72
C THR A 52 10.41 -1.08 2.41
N ILE A 53 9.70 -1.44 1.33
CA ILE A 53 9.60 -2.82 0.85
C ILE A 53 10.99 -3.34 0.44
N ILE A 54 11.76 -2.57 -0.32
CA ILE A 54 13.12 -2.95 -0.71
C ILE A 54 13.98 -3.23 0.52
N LEU A 55 14.03 -2.30 1.49
CA LEU A 55 14.83 -2.46 2.70
C LEU A 55 14.43 -3.65 3.57
N ARG A 56 13.16 -4.08 3.52
CA ARG A 56 12.66 -5.16 4.37
C ARG A 56 12.90 -6.55 3.80
N PHE A 57 12.94 -6.67 2.47
CA PHE A 57 12.93 -7.94 1.75
C PHE A 57 14.17 -8.20 0.89
N GLN A 58 15.12 -7.25 0.82
CA GLN A 58 16.50 -7.52 0.40
C GLN A 58 17.30 -8.08 1.58
#